data_AF-A0A2S2DIK1-F1
#
_entry.id   AF-A0A2S2DIK1-F1
#
_cell.length_a   1.000
_cell.length_b   1.000
_cell.length_c   1.000
_cell.angle_alpha   90.00
_cell.angle_beta   90.00
_cell.angle_gamma   90.00
#
_symmetry.space_group_name_H-M   'P 1'
#
loop_
_entity.id
_entity.type
_entity.pdbx_description
1 polymer ?
#
loop_
_entity_poly.entity_id
_entity_poly.type
_entity_poly.pdbx_seq_one_letter_code
_entity_poly.pdbx_strand_id
1 'polypeptide(L)'
;MLDADEIVRSADTGGKQLRKDAVWGIELVFTSLPSENEDIIKYFDDCTSWAEAEFNVPILSSVIHLDQGHPHCHVLLIPLFKGVLTAKKVYGNKSVMVARLDSFYEVVGRKYGLRRRRSRVKLASAQRKGLLQRCADFLSEGRWLTGKQIETILKPFREDPLPLAESLGVVFGGARSQVKFASMFGQGTPFVA
;
A
#
# COMPACT_ATOMS: atom_id res chain seq x y z
N MET A 1 -1.56 -30.75 1.39
CA MET A 1 -0.44 -29.80 1.28
C MET A 1 0.31 -30.17 0.02
N LEU A 2 0.47 -29.24 -0.92
CA LEU A 2 1.23 -29.51 -2.14
C LEU A 2 2.71 -29.68 -1.79
N ASP A 3 3.40 -30.62 -2.42
CA ASP A 3 4.84 -30.79 -2.24
C ASP A 3 5.57 -29.78 -3.14
N ALA A 4 6.32 -28.86 -2.52
CA ALA A 4 7.09 -27.86 -3.23
C ALA A 4 8.15 -28.49 -4.15
N ASP A 5 8.77 -29.59 -3.71
CA ASP A 5 9.76 -30.32 -4.51
C ASP A 5 9.12 -30.89 -5.77
N GLU A 6 7.93 -31.46 -5.65
CA GLU A 6 7.18 -32.05 -6.78
C GLU A 6 6.85 -30.99 -7.82
N ILE A 7 6.30 -29.84 -7.40
CA ILE A 7 5.93 -28.74 -8.30
C ILE A 7 7.17 -28.14 -8.97
N VAL A 8 8.25 -27.93 -8.22
CA VAL A 8 9.48 -27.35 -8.77
C VAL A 8 10.13 -28.32 -9.76
N ARG A 9 10.12 -29.63 -9.47
CA ARG A 9 10.65 -30.66 -10.37
C ARG A 9 9.80 -30.88 -11.61
N SER A 10 8.52 -30.52 -11.59
CA SER A 10 7.67 -30.54 -12.79
C SER A 10 7.96 -29.39 -13.77
N ALA A 11 8.88 -28.47 -13.42
CA ALA A 11 9.23 -27.36 -14.29
C ALA A 11 9.94 -27.82 -15.57
N ASP A 12 9.53 -27.25 -16.70
CA ASP A 12 10.24 -27.36 -17.96
C ASP A 12 11.58 -26.60 -17.86
N THR A 13 12.66 -27.36 -17.94
CA THR A 13 14.03 -26.87 -17.93
C THR A 13 14.69 -26.86 -19.31
N GLY A 14 13.97 -27.27 -20.36
CA GLY A 14 14.54 -27.48 -21.69
C GLY A 14 15.65 -28.53 -21.70
N GLY A 15 15.54 -29.56 -20.85
CA GLY A 15 16.53 -30.63 -20.72
C GLY A 15 17.78 -30.27 -19.91
N LYS A 16 17.80 -29.12 -19.23
CA LYS A 16 18.91 -28.70 -18.35
C LYS A 16 18.58 -28.97 -16.88
N GLN A 17 19.59 -28.98 -16.02
CA GLN A 17 19.34 -28.95 -14.58
C GLN A 17 18.87 -27.56 -14.15
N LEU A 18 18.02 -27.52 -13.12
CA LEU A 18 17.66 -26.28 -12.45
C LEU A 18 18.93 -25.62 -11.89
N ARG A 19 19.01 -24.30 -11.97
CA ARG A 19 20.15 -23.60 -11.38
C ARG A 19 20.09 -23.71 -9.85
N LYS A 20 21.27 -23.84 -9.23
CA LYS A 20 21.41 -23.85 -7.76
C LYS A 20 20.89 -22.58 -7.08
N ASP A 21 20.83 -21.47 -7.82
CA ASP A 21 20.35 -20.16 -7.37
C ASP A 21 18.94 -19.82 -7.91
N ALA A 22 18.23 -20.81 -8.43
CA ALA A 22 16.86 -20.61 -8.86
C ALA A 22 15.99 -20.16 -7.69
N VAL A 23 15.07 -19.24 -7.94
CA VAL A 23 14.08 -18.79 -6.95
C VAL A 23 12.92 -19.77 -6.97
N TRP A 24 12.74 -20.47 -5.85
CA TRP A 24 11.72 -21.51 -5.71
C TRP A 24 10.36 -20.96 -5.28
N GLY A 25 10.36 -19.84 -4.58
CA GLY A 25 9.15 -19.25 -4.03
C GLY A 25 9.14 -17.73 -4.13
N ILE A 26 7.95 -17.17 -4.24
CA ILE A 26 7.68 -15.75 -4.01
C ILE A 26 6.71 -15.67 -2.85
N GLU A 27 7.07 -14.92 -1.82
CA GLU A 27 6.21 -14.67 -0.66
C GLU A 27 5.48 -13.34 -0.82
N LEU A 28 4.16 -13.39 -0.71
CA LEU A 28 3.33 -12.21 -0.54
C LEU A 28 2.93 -12.11 0.93
N VAL A 29 3.12 -10.94 1.53
CA VAL A 29 2.69 -10.65 2.90
C VAL A 29 1.56 -9.64 2.84
N PHE A 30 0.39 -10.05 3.31
CA PHE A 30 -0.76 -9.18 3.51
C PHE A 30 -0.90 -8.86 4.98
N THR A 31 -1.16 -7.62 5.32
CA THR A 31 -1.45 -7.21 6.70
C THR A 31 -2.77 -6.45 6.73
N SER A 32 -3.45 -6.50 7.86
CA SER A 32 -4.61 -5.67 8.13
C SER A 32 -4.27 -4.70 9.26
N LEU A 33 -4.80 -3.48 9.17
CA LEU A 33 -4.95 -2.64 10.35
C LEU A 33 -6.31 -3.00 10.94
N PRO A 34 -6.38 -3.56 12.16
CA PRO A 34 -7.64 -4.00 12.72
C PRO A 34 -8.60 -2.81 12.81
N SER A 35 -9.67 -2.84 12.03
CA SER A 35 -10.88 -2.08 12.33
C SER A 35 -11.74 -2.95 13.25
N GLU A 36 -12.43 -2.36 14.22
CA GLU A 36 -13.14 -3.12 15.27
C GLU A 36 -14.30 -4.00 14.75
N ASN A 37 -14.60 -3.98 13.45
CA ASN A 37 -15.76 -4.64 12.85
C ASN A 37 -15.50 -5.44 11.55
N GLU A 38 -14.24 -5.68 11.16
CA GLU A 38 -13.94 -6.45 9.93
C GLU A 38 -13.64 -7.92 10.21
N ASP A 39 -14.30 -8.80 9.47
CA ASP A 39 -13.97 -10.24 9.42
C ASP A 39 -12.59 -10.42 8.79
N ILE A 40 -11.60 -10.58 9.66
CA ILE A 40 -10.20 -10.64 9.28
C ILE A 40 -9.83 -11.92 8.52
N ILE A 41 -10.53 -13.02 8.81
CA ILE A 41 -10.33 -14.29 8.09
C ILE A 41 -10.84 -14.12 6.66
N LYS A 42 -12.01 -13.52 6.50
CA LYS A 42 -12.55 -13.19 5.18
C LYS A 42 -11.64 -12.24 4.39
N TYR A 43 -11.07 -11.23 5.05
CA TYR A 43 -10.11 -10.33 4.40
C TYR A 43 -8.92 -11.11 3.82
N PHE A 44 -8.31 -12.01 4.59
CA PHE A 44 -7.16 -12.79 4.11
C PHE A 44 -7.53 -13.85 3.07
N ASP A 45 -8.75 -14.38 3.12
CA ASP A 45 -9.29 -15.26 2.07
C ASP A 45 -9.47 -14.51 0.74
N ASP A 46 -10.04 -13.29 0.78
CA ASP A 46 -10.16 -12.41 -0.40
C ASP A 46 -8.75 -12.02 -0.93
N CYS A 47 -7.76 -11.82 -0.05
CA CYS A 47 -6.37 -11.55 -0.42
C CYS A 47 -5.72 -12.76 -1.14
N THR A 48 -5.94 -13.97 -0.63
CA THR A 48 -5.45 -15.22 -1.24
C THR A 48 -6.09 -15.44 -2.61
N SER A 49 -7.41 -15.26 -2.70
CA SER A 49 -8.17 -15.35 -3.94
C SER A 49 -7.69 -14.35 -4.99
N TRP A 50 -7.40 -13.11 -4.58
CA TRP A 50 -6.80 -12.12 -5.47
C TRP A 50 -5.41 -12.54 -5.94
N ALA A 51 -4.57 -13.07 -5.05
CA ALA A 51 -3.21 -13.50 -5.41
C ALA A 51 -3.23 -14.64 -6.43
N GLU A 52 -4.14 -15.60 -6.27
CA GLU A 52 -4.34 -16.70 -7.22
C GLU A 52 -4.67 -16.17 -8.62
N ALA A 53 -5.65 -15.26 -8.72
CA ALA A 53 -6.07 -14.67 -9.99
C ALA A 53 -4.99 -13.76 -10.62
N GLU A 54 -4.33 -12.92 -9.82
CA GLU A 54 -3.40 -11.89 -10.32
C GLU A 54 -2.05 -12.47 -10.75
N PHE A 55 -1.52 -13.45 -10.00
CA PHE A 55 -0.23 -14.05 -10.31
C PHE A 55 -0.37 -15.25 -11.24
N ASN A 56 -1.51 -15.96 -11.18
CA ASN A 56 -1.82 -17.10 -12.03
C ASN A 56 -0.68 -18.14 -12.08
N VAL A 57 -0.19 -18.49 -10.89
CA VAL A 57 0.82 -19.52 -10.64
C VAL A 57 0.41 -20.31 -9.40
N PRO A 58 0.95 -21.53 -9.18
CA PRO A 58 0.57 -22.34 -8.03
C PRO A 58 0.82 -21.64 -6.69
N ILE A 59 -0.17 -21.68 -5.80
CA ILE A 59 -0.03 -21.31 -4.39
C ILE A 59 0.35 -22.57 -3.60
N LEU A 60 1.49 -22.53 -2.93
CA LEU A 60 1.95 -23.61 -2.04
C LEU A 60 1.20 -23.58 -0.70
N SER A 61 1.07 -22.39 -0.12
CA SER A 61 0.39 -22.20 1.17
C SER A 61 -0.13 -20.77 1.34
N SER A 62 -1.16 -20.64 2.17
CA SER A 62 -1.66 -19.37 2.71
C SER A 62 -1.84 -19.55 4.21
N VAL A 63 -1.08 -18.82 5.02
CA VAL A 63 -1.02 -18.99 6.48
C VAL A 63 -1.27 -17.66 7.17
N ILE A 64 -2.23 -17.62 8.07
CA ILE A 64 -2.59 -16.43 8.84
C ILE A 64 -1.93 -16.52 10.22
N HIS A 65 -1.17 -15.49 10.59
CA HIS A 65 -0.59 -15.31 11.92
C HIS A 65 -1.43 -14.29 12.70
N LEU A 66 -1.99 -14.72 13.83
CA LEU A 66 -2.79 -13.89 14.75
C LEU A 66 -2.11 -13.72 16.12
N ASP A 67 -0.96 -14.33 16.32
CA ASP A 67 -0.17 -14.42 17.55
C ASP A 67 0.93 -13.35 17.65
N GLN A 68 1.03 -12.46 16.65
CA GLN A 68 2.03 -11.40 16.58
C GLN A 68 1.39 -10.01 16.76
N GLY A 69 2.20 -8.95 16.74
CA GLY A 69 1.74 -7.58 17.04
C GLY A 69 0.66 -7.04 16.10
N HIS A 70 0.56 -7.56 14.88
CA HIS A 70 -0.52 -7.26 13.93
C HIS A 70 -0.88 -8.53 13.16
N PRO A 71 -2.18 -8.82 12.95
CA PRO A 71 -2.58 -9.90 12.06
C PRO A 71 -2.01 -9.74 10.65
N HIS A 72 -1.46 -10.83 10.11
CA HIS A 72 -0.94 -10.87 8.75
C HIS A 72 -1.04 -12.27 8.17
N CYS A 73 -0.99 -12.34 6.84
CA CYS A 73 -1.07 -13.57 6.08
C CYS A 73 0.12 -13.69 5.13
N HIS A 74 0.77 -14.84 5.18
CA HIS A 74 1.84 -15.24 4.28
C HIS A 74 1.27 -16.14 3.18
N VAL A 75 1.34 -15.69 1.93
CA VAL A 75 0.97 -16.48 0.75
C VAL A 75 2.22 -16.83 -0.03
N LEU A 76 2.56 -18.12 -0.10
CA LEU A 76 3.73 -18.62 -0.81
C LEU A 76 3.33 -19.09 -2.21
N LEU A 77 3.89 -18.45 -3.23
CA LEU A 77 3.72 -18.79 -4.64
C LEU A 77 4.92 -19.60 -5.15
N ILE A 78 4.69 -20.62 -5.96
CA ILE A 78 5.74 -21.22 -6.78
C ILE A 78 5.74 -20.51 -8.14
N PRO A 79 6.85 -19.89 -8.59
CA PRO A 79 6.86 -19.05 -9.78
C PRO A 79 6.93 -19.87 -11.09
N LEU A 80 6.05 -20.85 -11.23
CA LEU A 80 5.92 -21.74 -12.38
C LEU A 80 5.09 -21.07 -13.47
N PHE A 81 5.71 -20.20 -14.25
CA PHE A 81 5.03 -19.45 -15.30
C PHE A 81 5.08 -20.22 -16.63
N LYS A 82 3.90 -20.66 -17.10
CA LYS A 82 3.77 -21.46 -18.33
C LYS A 82 4.70 -22.69 -18.34
N GLY A 83 4.76 -23.39 -17.21
CA GLY A 83 5.60 -24.57 -17.04
C GLY A 83 7.07 -24.28 -16.71
N VAL A 84 7.55 -23.04 -16.82
CA VAL A 84 8.96 -22.70 -16.54
C VAL A 84 9.09 -22.03 -15.18
N LEU A 85 10.06 -22.44 -14.36
CA LEU A 85 10.34 -21.80 -13.08
C LEU A 85 11.06 -20.46 -13.29
N THR A 86 10.32 -19.35 -13.19
CA THR A 86 10.86 -18.01 -13.45
C THR A 86 10.19 -16.90 -12.63
N ALA A 87 10.78 -16.62 -11.46
CA ALA A 87 10.33 -15.52 -10.60
C ALA A 87 10.29 -14.17 -11.33
N LYS A 88 11.27 -13.90 -12.22
CA LYS A 88 11.34 -12.64 -12.97
C LYS A 88 10.11 -12.34 -13.82
N LYS A 89 9.52 -13.37 -14.43
CA LYS A 89 8.29 -13.20 -15.21
C LYS A 89 7.07 -13.03 -14.30
N VAL A 90 7.08 -13.71 -13.16
CA VAL A 90 5.99 -13.68 -12.18
C VAL A 90 5.95 -12.35 -11.42
N TYR A 91 7.04 -11.87 -10.81
CA TYR A 91 7.02 -10.59 -10.09
C TYR A 91 7.02 -9.37 -11.03
N GLY A 92 7.54 -9.51 -12.25
CA GLY A 92 7.48 -8.47 -13.29
C GLY A 92 8.46 -7.32 -13.07
N ASN A 93 8.02 -6.10 -13.34
CA ASN A 93 8.83 -4.89 -13.19
C ASN A 93 8.07 -3.84 -12.35
N LYS A 94 8.64 -2.64 -12.20
CA LYS A 94 8.02 -1.57 -11.41
C LYS A 94 6.60 -1.20 -11.89
N SER A 95 6.35 -1.14 -13.20
CA SER A 95 5.02 -0.79 -13.71
C SER A 95 4.00 -1.89 -13.44
N VAL A 96 4.39 -3.17 -13.60
CA VAL A 96 3.54 -4.31 -13.23
C VAL A 96 3.22 -4.28 -11.74
N MET A 97 4.21 -4.00 -10.88
CA MET A 97 3.98 -3.89 -9.44
C MET A 97 3.03 -2.75 -9.06
N VAL A 98 3.12 -1.60 -9.73
CA VAL A 98 2.17 -0.51 -9.52
C VAL A 98 0.76 -0.92 -9.95
N ALA A 99 0.63 -1.53 -11.13
CA ALA A 99 -0.66 -2.02 -11.61
C ALA A 99 -1.29 -3.07 -10.68
N ARG A 100 -0.47 -3.95 -10.08
CA ARG A 100 -0.92 -4.91 -9.06
C ARG A 100 -1.43 -4.26 -7.80
N LEU A 101 -0.75 -3.21 -7.31
CA LEU A 101 -1.23 -2.45 -6.15
C LEU A 101 -2.57 -1.75 -6.45
N ASP A 102 -2.74 -1.25 -7.68
CA ASP A 102 -4.03 -0.72 -8.13
C ASP A 102 -5.09 -1.83 -8.21
N SER A 103 -4.80 -2.96 -8.85
CA SER A 103 -5.68 -4.14 -8.93
C SER A 103 -6.11 -4.61 -7.55
N PHE A 104 -5.17 -4.79 -6.62
CA PHE A 104 -5.44 -5.20 -5.25
C PHE A 104 -6.39 -4.23 -4.54
N TYR A 105 -6.15 -2.92 -4.67
CA TYR A 105 -7.05 -1.91 -4.10
C TYR A 105 -8.46 -2.03 -4.69
N GLU A 106 -8.58 -2.18 -6.01
CA GLU A 106 -9.86 -2.26 -6.69
C GLU A 106 -10.65 -3.54 -6.34
N VAL A 107 -9.97 -4.68 -6.21
CA VAL A 107 -10.61 -5.99 -5.99
C VAL A 107 -10.85 -6.26 -4.50
N VAL A 108 -9.90 -5.89 -3.64
CA VAL A 108 -9.91 -6.19 -2.20
C VAL A 108 -9.95 -4.90 -1.40
N GLY A 109 -8.92 -4.06 -1.49
CA GLY A 109 -8.68 -2.99 -0.52
C GLY A 109 -9.85 -2.02 -0.30
N ARG A 110 -10.57 -1.62 -1.36
CA ARG A 110 -11.71 -0.70 -1.23
C ARG A 110 -12.87 -1.28 -0.41
N LYS A 111 -13.04 -2.60 -0.39
CA LYS A 111 -14.11 -3.30 0.36
C LYS A 111 -13.85 -3.25 1.87
N TYR A 112 -12.57 -3.19 2.24
CA TYR A 112 -12.08 -3.23 3.62
C TYR A 112 -11.54 -1.85 4.07
N GLY A 113 -12.09 -0.77 3.51
CA GLY A 113 -11.75 0.60 3.91
C GLY A 113 -10.29 1.02 3.70
N LEU A 114 -9.46 0.24 3.00
CA LEU A 114 -8.08 0.62 2.72
C LEU A 114 -8.07 1.88 1.86
N ARG A 115 -7.01 2.69 1.99
CA ARG A 115 -6.82 3.86 1.13
C ARG A 115 -6.03 3.47 -0.09
N ARG A 116 -6.48 3.94 -1.26
CA ARG A 116 -5.72 3.78 -2.49
C ARG A 116 -4.35 4.42 -2.33
N ARG A 117 -3.32 3.73 -2.80
CA ARG A 117 -1.99 4.32 -2.92
C ARG A 117 -2.07 5.55 -3.82
N ARG A 118 -1.57 6.69 -3.34
CA ARG A 118 -1.43 7.88 -4.18
C ARG A 118 -0.39 7.62 -5.27
N SER A 119 -0.72 7.99 -6.51
CA SER A 119 0.28 8.13 -7.54
C SER A 119 1.23 9.26 -7.11
N ARG A 120 2.53 8.99 -7.16
CA ARG A 120 3.51 10.03 -6.82
C ARG A 120 3.47 11.08 -7.91
N VAL A 121 2.79 12.19 -7.65
CA VAL A 121 2.76 13.33 -8.57
C VAL A 121 4.17 13.91 -8.62
N LYS A 122 4.78 13.90 -9.80
CA LYS A 122 6.06 14.59 -10.01
C LYS A 122 5.82 16.09 -10.04
N LEU A 123 5.89 16.71 -8.87
CA LEU A 123 5.89 18.17 -8.75
C LEU A 123 7.21 18.74 -9.28
N ALA A 124 7.12 19.85 -10.01
CA ALA A 124 8.31 20.61 -10.42
C ALA A 124 9.06 21.13 -9.17
N SER A 125 10.38 21.38 -9.31
CA SER A 125 11.21 21.82 -8.18
C SER A 125 10.64 23.06 -7.46
N ALA A 126 10.19 24.05 -8.24
CA ALA A 126 9.56 25.26 -7.71
C ALA A 126 8.25 24.97 -6.94
N GLN A 127 7.42 24.06 -7.46
CA GLN A 127 6.17 23.63 -6.83
C GLN A 127 6.43 22.91 -5.51
N ARG A 128 7.45 22.03 -5.45
CA ARG A 128 7.86 21.35 -4.21
C ARG A 128 8.32 22.35 -3.16
N LYS A 129 9.23 23.27 -3.53
CA LYS A 129 9.72 24.31 -2.62
C LYS A 129 8.59 25.20 -2.11
N GLY A 130 7.68 25.63 -3.00
CA GLY A 130 6.52 26.43 -2.63
C GLY A 130 5.58 25.72 -1.66
N LEU A 131 5.31 24.43 -1.88
CA LEU A 131 4.42 23.66 -1.00
C LEU A 131 5.06 23.40 0.38
N LEU A 132 6.36 23.09 0.43
CA LEU A 132 7.10 22.97 1.69
C LEU A 132 7.11 24.27 2.47
N GLN A 133 7.29 25.41 1.78
CA GLN A 133 7.24 26.71 2.43
C GLN A 133 5.86 26.98 3.04
N ARG A 134 4.77 26.70 2.32
CA ARG A 134 3.41 26.85 2.87
C ARG A 134 3.17 25.94 4.09
N CYS A 135 3.71 24.72 4.08
CA CYS A 135 3.66 23.85 5.26
C CYS A 135 4.47 24.43 6.42
N ALA A 136 5.64 25.00 6.15
CA ALA A 136 6.46 25.68 7.16
C ALA A 136 5.71 26.87 7.78
N ASP A 137 5.07 27.68 6.95
CA ASP A 137 4.30 28.85 7.36
C ASP A 137 3.14 28.43 8.27
N PHE A 138 2.35 27.43 7.85
CA PHE A 138 1.25 26.86 8.65
C PHE A 138 1.72 26.35 10.02
N LEU A 139 2.83 25.59 10.06
CA LEU A 139 3.38 25.08 11.31
C LEU A 139 3.92 26.21 12.21
N SER A 140 4.37 27.31 11.62
CA SER A 140 4.88 28.47 12.36
C SER A 140 3.76 29.31 12.96
N GLU A 141 2.58 29.38 12.33
CA GLU A 141 1.43 30.18 12.80
C GLU A 141 1.00 29.81 14.23
N GLY A 142 1.09 28.54 14.59
CA GLY A 142 0.74 28.08 15.93
C GLY A 142 1.70 28.52 17.04
N ARG A 143 2.92 28.97 16.71
CA ARG A 143 3.96 29.44 17.66
C ARG A 143 4.40 28.42 18.73
N TRP A 144 4.03 27.15 18.59
CA TRP A 144 4.43 26.04 19.48
C TRP A 144 5.66 25.27 18.98
N LEU A 145 6.14 25.55 17.76
CA LEU A 145 7.33 24.93 17.18
C LEU A 145 8.43 25.96 16.90
N THR A 146 9.66 25.59 17.23
CA THR A 146 10.87 26.32 16.81
C THR A 146 11.16 26.04 15.34
N GLY A 147 11.90 26.94 14.69
CA GLY A 147 12.33 26.76 13.29
C GLY A 147 13.07 25.43 13.05
N LYS A 148 13.88 24.97 14.02
CA LYS A 148 14.59 23.69 13.94
C LYS A 148 13.64 22.49 14.00
N GLN A 149 12.59 22.54 14.82
CA GLN A 149 11.58 21.49 14.86
C GLN A 149 10.79 21.43 13.56
N ILE A 150 10.40 22.59 13.02
CA ILE A 150 9.72 22.68 11.73
C ILE A 150 10.60 22.09 10.61
N GLU A 151 11.88 22.46 10.53
CA GLU A 151 12.79 21.89 9.53
C GLU A 151 12.91 20.37 9.67
N THR A 152 12.96 19.86 10.90
CA THR A 152 13.01 18.42 11.19
C THR A 152 11.75 17.71 10.70
N ILE A 153 10.57 18.30 10.90
CA ILE A 153 9.28 17.78 10.41
C ILE A 153 9.23 17.80 8.89
N LEU A 154 9.75 18.84 8.23
CA LEU A 154 9.71 18.97 6.77
C LEU A 154 10.71 18.06 6.05
N LYS A 155 11.82 17.68 6.69
CA LYS A 155 12.94 16.93 6.07
C LYS A 155 12.51 15.64 5.36
N PRO A 156 11.65 14.76 5.92
CA PRO A 156 11.21 13.54 5.24
C PRO A 156 10.36 13.79 3.99
N PHE A 157 9.72 14.96 3.89
CA PHE A 157 8.77 15.30 2.83
C PHE A 157 9.38 16.16 1.72
N ARG A 158 10.69 16.41 1.73
CA ARG A 158 11.36 17.27 0.72
C ARG A 158 11.11 16.81 -0.72
N GLU A 159 11.13 15.49 -0.94
CA GLU A 159 10.95 14.90 -2.25
C GLU A 159 9.50 14.67 -2.65
N ASP A 160 8.57 14.72 -1.69
CA ASP A 160 7.12 14.61 -1.90
C ASP A 160 6.38 15.30 -0.75
N PRO A 161 6.08 16.61 -0.89
CA PRO A 161 5.43 17.39 0.17
C PRO A 161 3.91 17.21 0.26
N LEU A 162 3.29 16.54 -0.71
CA LEU A 162 1.82 16.40 -0.77
C LEU A 162 1.21 15.67 0.45
N PRO A 163 1.81 14.60 1.01
CA PRO A 163 1.28 13.95 2.20
C PRO A 163 1.17 14.87 3.40
N LEU A 164 2.20 15.69 3.63
CA LEU A 164 2.18 16.64 4.72
C LEU A 164 1.19 17.76 4.44
N ALA A 165 1.19 18.31 3.22
CA ALA A 165 0.29 19.38 2.84
C ALA A 165 -1.19 18.98 3.00
N GLU A 166 -1.59 17.80 2.53
CA GLU A 166 -2.96 17.28 2.72
C GLU A 166 -3.32 17.13 4.19
N SER A 167 -2.39 16.60 5.01
CA SER A 167 -2.62 16.40 6.45
C SER A 167 -2.77 17.73 7.20
N LEU A 168 -2.07 18.77 6.76
CA LEU A 168 -2.18 20.13 7.30
C LEU A 168 -3.34 20.93 6.67
N GLY A 169 -4.07 20.37 5.70
CA GLY A 169 -5.10 21.11 4.95
C GLY A 169 -4.55 22.21 4.04
N VAL A 170 -3.26 22.16 3.69
CA VAL A 170 -2.59 23.12 2.79
C VAL A 170 -2.85 22.73 1.35
N VAL A 171 -3.65 23.53 0.65
CA VAL A 171 -4.08 23.25 -0.73
C VAL A 171 -2.97 23.55 -1.75
N PHE A 172 -2.78 22.62 -2.69
CA PHE A 172 -1.94 22.78 -3.88
C PHE A 172 -2.73 23.47 -5.00
N GLY A 173 -2.55 24.78 -5.16
CA GLY A 173 -3.27 25.59 -6.14
C GLY A 173 -3.33 27.05 -5.71
N GLY A 174 -3.38 27.97 -6.67
CA GLY A 174 -3.54 29.41 -6.40
C GLY A 174 -4.93 29.70 -5.79
N ALA A 175 -4.95 30.71 -4.92
CA ALA A 175 -6.08 31.21 -4.12
C ALA A 175 -6.54 30.29 -2.96
N ARG A 176 -6.42 30.83 -1.73
CA ARG A 176 -7.16 30.36 -0.55
C ARG A 176 -8.65 30.31 -0.91
N SER A 177 -9.23 29.12 -1.07
CA SER A 177 -10.66 29.01 -0.76
C SER A 177 -10.77 29.00 0.75
N GLN A 178 -11.45 30.00 1.31
CA GLN A 178 -11.87 29.95 2.70
C GLN A 178 -12.81 28.75 2.85
N VAL A 179 -12.28 27.62 3.29
CA VAL A 179 -13.13 26.60 3.91
C VAL A 179 -13.54 27.18 5.24
N LYS A 180 -14.72 27.80 5.28
CA LYS A 180 -15.35 28.19 6.54
C LYS A 180 -15.53 26.92 7.37
N PHE A 181 -14.87 26.87 8.51
CA PHE A 181 -14.89 25.77 9.50
C PHE A 181 -16.29 25.54 10.13
N ALA A 182 -17.36 26.12 9.57
CA ALA A 182 -18.68 26.25 10.18
C ALA A 182 -19.74 25.28 9.64
N SER A 183 -19.40 24.30 8.80
CA SER A 183 -20.38 23.33 8.29
C SER A 183 -20.08 21.86 8.61
N MET A 184 -19.17 21.58 9.56
CA MET A 184 -18.96 20.22 10.08
C MET A 184 -19.75 19.89 11.35
N PHE A 185 -20.48 20.85 11.92
CA PHE A 185 -21.49 20.60 12.94
C PHE A 185 -22.87 20.88 12.35
N GLY A 186 -23.51 19.79 11.88
CA GLY A 186 -24.93 19.77 11.57
C GLY A 186 -25.73 20.24 12.78
N GLN A 187 -26.79 20.97 12.49
CA GLN A 187 -27.61 21.68 13.45
C GLN A 187 -28.13 20.77 14.55
N GLY A 188 -27.94 21.21 15.80
CA GLY A 188 -28.59 20.62 16.95
C GLY A 188 -30.10 20.70 16.78
N THR A 189 -30.75 19.54 16.86
CA THR A 189 -32.18 19.47 17.18
C THR A 189 -32.37 19.97 18.62
N PRO A 190 -33.31 20.90 18.88
CA PRO A 190 -33.60 21.30 20.24
C PRO A 190 -34.32 20.16 20.96
N PHE A 191 -33.77 19.75 22.10
CA PHE A 191 -34.45 18.93 23.08
C PHE A 191 -35.53 19.82 23.73
N VAL A 192 -36.80 19.51 23.49
CA VAL A 192 -37.92 20.07 24.26
C VAL A 192 -38.31 19.02 25.30
N ALA A 193 -38.41 19.47 26.55
CA ALA A 193 -38.78 18.68 27.72
C ALA A 193 -40.18 18.08 27.63
#